data_AF-A0A970I4T3-F1
#
_entry.id   AF-A0A970I4T3-F1
#
_cell.length_a   1.000
_cell.length_b   1.000
_cell.length_c   1.000
_cell.angle_alpha   90.00
_cell.angle_beta   90.00
_cell.angle_gamma   90.00
#
_symmetry.space_group_name_H-M   'P 1'
#
loop_
_entity.id
_entity.type
_entity.pdbx_description
1 polymer ?
#
loop_
_entity_poly.entity_id
_entity_poly.type
_entity_poly.pdbx_seq_one_letter_code
_entity_poly.pdbx_strand_id
1 'polypeptide(L)'
;MARIHGQVESWKRLQHELKSRGIQRFNAINEINDFLNNFRDQNETIIRNHRENLKNEIRDLNQRIKRNLEQKEIAKRKTLIEIEVRIDTAKINIDNLSAKENKNFISKILNSYRLKKQKKLLDYLSSNTQLIISKTTEGIKKKIEKDEKQLEYLNENSEQIIRKRSRPEIQKLKNVKETLEGLNLLIAGAVGESMVVKEIEKLPDDFILINDYNLKFKKPLYKKNTGEKIFSIQIDHLLISKSGIYILETKNWSKKSIESPDLRSPVEQVNRTSYALFVVLSKANIKPKSVIRN
;
A
#
# COMPACT_ATOMS: atom_id res chain seq x y z
N MET A 1 9.25 36.26 -1.77
CA MET A 1 7.96 35.56 -1.84
C MET A 1 7.11 36.06 -0.70
N ALA A 2 5.81 36.26 -0.94
CA ALA A 2 4.89 36.80 0.06
C ALA A 2 4.88 35.96 1.34
N ARG A 3 4.64 36.60 2.48
CA ARG A 3 4.59 35.91 3.78
C ARG A 3 3.19 35.36 3.98
N ILE A 4 3.06 34.04 4.01
CA ILE A 4 1.77 33.35 4.15
C ILE A 4 1.56 32.92 5.60
N HIS A 5 0.46 33.34 6.21
CA HIS A 5 0.05 32.97 7.56
C HIS A 5 -1.25 32.19 7.54
N GLY A 6 -1.27 31.08 8.29
CA GLY A 6 -2.44 30.21 8.41
C GLY A 6 -2.65 29.29 7.21
N GLN A 7 -3.56 28.35 7.38
CA GLN A 7 -4.04 27.45 6.33
C GLN A 7 -5.43 27.87 5.88
N VAL A 8 -5.77 27.58 4.64
CA VAL A 8 -7.08 27.86 4.06
C VAL A 8 -8.17 27.04 4.76
N GLU A 9 -9.37 27.61 4.94
CA GLU A 9 -10.42 27.03 5.78
C GLU A 9 -10.93 25.71 5.20
N SER A 10 -11.17 25.67 3.89
CA SER A 10 -11.68 24.48 3.21
C SER A 10 -10.73 23.28 3.36
N TRP A 11 -9.42 23.53 3.40
CA TRP A 11 -8.42 22.48 3.64
C TRP A 11 -8.48 21.94 5.07
N LYS A 12 -8.60 22.81 6.09
CA LYS A 12 -8.74 22.36 7.49
C LYS A 12 -9.97 21.48 7.67
N ARG A 13 -11.11 21.90 7.11
CA ARG A 13 -12.36 21.14 7.12
C ARG A 13 -12.22 19.81 6.38
N LEU A 14 -11.58 19.81 5.21
CA LEU A 14 -11.34 18.58 4.44
C LEU A 14 -10.47 17.60 5.22
N GLN A 15 -9.39 18.06 5.85
CA GLN A 15 -8.54 17.21 6.69
C GLN A 15 -9.32 16.61 7.87
N HIS A 16 -10.21 17.38 8.48
CA HIS A 16 -11.06 16.89 9.56
C HIS A 16 -12.01 15.78 9.08
N GLU A 17 -12.71 16.00 7.96
CA GLU A 17 -13.61 15.02 7.33
C GLU A 17 -12.89 13.75 6.89
N LEU A 18 -11.68 13.87 6.36
CA LEU A 18 -10.88 12.70 5.98
C LEU A 18 -10.47 11.91 7.23
N LYS A 19 -10.00 12.60 8.28
CA LYS A 19 -9.59 11.96 9.54
C LYS A 19 -10.75 11.26 10.25
N SER A 20 -11.94 11.87 10.29
CA SER A 20 -13.13 11.27 10.91
C SER A 20 -13.56 9.98 10.21
N ARG A 21 -13.24 9.85 8.91
CA ARG A 21 -13.49 8.65 8.09
C ARG A 21 -12.29 7.68 8.04
N GLY A 22 -11.26 7.91 8.85
CA GLY A 22 -10.08 7.05 8.93
C GLY A 22 -9.07 7.22 7.78
N ILE A 23 -9.19 8.29 6.98
CA ILE A 23 -8.30 8.58 5.85
C ILE A 23 -7.25 9.61 6.31
N GLN A 24 -6.01 9.17 6.47
CA GLN A 24 -4.89 10.03 6.93
C GLN A 24 -3.76 10.15 5.90
N ARG A 25 -3.96 9.62 4.70
CA ARG A 25 -2.90 9.49 3.68
C ARG A 25 -2.55 10.77 2.93
N PHE A 26 -3.33 11.85 3.09
CA PHE A 26 -3.20 13.08 2.32
C PHE A 26 -2.72 14.22 3.22
N ASN A 27 -1.56 14.78 2.90
CA ASN A 27 -0.96 15.92 3.60
C ASN A 27 -1.16 17.24 2.84
N ALA A 28 -1.51 17.17 1.55
CA ALA A 28 -1.76 18.33 0.72
C ALA A 28 -2.84 18.06 -0.35
N ILE A 29 -3.47 19.13 -0.86
CA ILE A 29 -4.58 19.05 -1.83
C ILE A 29 -4.14 18.45 -3.18
N ASN A 30 -2.90 18.70 -3.59
CA ASN A 30 -2.30 18.13 -4.79
C ASN A 30 -2.21 16.61 -4.72
N GLU A 31 -1.94 16.03 -3.55
CA GLU A 31 -1.92 14.57 -3.39
C GLU A 31 -3.29 13.93 -3.62
N ILE A 32 -4.38 14.65 -3.30
CA ILE A 32 -5.75 14.21 -3.59
C ILE A 32 -6.00 14.22 -5.10
N ASN A 33 -5.61 15.30 -5.79
CA ASN A 33 -5.73 15.39 -7.24
C ASN A 33 -4.88 14.32 -7.94
N ASP A 34 -3.64 14.13 -7.51
CA ASP A 34 -2.74 13.10 -8.03
C ASP A 34 -3.32 11.70 -7.79
N PHE A 35 -3.94 11.46 -6.64
CA PHE A 35 -4.63 10.21 -6.37
C PHE A 35 -5.82 9.96 -7.29
N LEU A 36 -6.68 10.97 -7.50
CA LEU A 36 -7.87 10.84 -8.34
C LEU A 36 -7.48 10.64 -9.81
N ASN A 37 -6.52 11.41 -10.32
CA ASN A 37 -6.02 11.32 -11.69
C ASN A 37 -5.34 9.97 -11.97
N ASN A 38 -4.56 9.46 -11.01
CA ASN A 38 -3.82 8.21 -11.16
C ASN A 38 -4.53 7.00 -10.54
N PHE A 39 -5.84 7.10 -10.25
CA PHE A 39 -6.58 6.02 -9.57
C PHE A 39 -6.55 4.71 -10.36
N ARG A 40 -6.68 4.79 -11.69
CA ARG A 40 -6.62 3.63 -12.57
C ARG A 40 -5.25 2.97 -12.51
N ASP A 41 -4.19 3.74 -12.61
CA ASP A 41 -2.81 3.25 -12.59
C ASP A 41 -2.44 2.64 -11.24
N GLN A 42 -2.97 3.18 -10.14
CA GLN A 42 -2.83 2.58 -8.81
C GLN A 42 -3.51 1.20 -8.73
N ASN A 43 -4.72 1.04 -9.28
CA ASN A 43 -5.38 -0.27 -9.36
C ASN A 43 -4.58 -1.26 -10.22
N GLU A 44 -4.12 -0.83 -11.39
CA GLU A 44 -3.31 -1.66 -12.29
C GLU A 44 -1.98 -2.06 -11.63
N THR A 45 -1.38 -1.17 -10.85
CA THR A 45 -0.16 -1.45 -10.08
C THR A 45 -0.39 -2.50 -8.99
N ILE A 46 -1.50 -2.44 -8.26
CA ILE A 46 -1.86 -3.48 -7.28
C ILE A 46 -1.96 -4.85 -7.97
N ILE A 47 -2.69 -4.92 -9.09
CA ILE A 47 -2.86 -6.16 -9.86
C ILE A 47 -1.51 -6.68 -10.36
N ARG A 48 -0.67 -5.80 -10.91
CA ARG A 48 0.67 -6.14 -11.41
C ARG A 48 1.57 -6.68 -10.30
N ASN A 49 1.56 -6.07 -9.12
CA ASN A 49 2.34 -6.54 -7.97
C ASN A 49 1.90 -7.95 -7.55
N HIS A 50 0.59 -8.21 -7.47
CA HIS A 50 0.08 -9.55 -7.17
C HIS A 50 0.42 -10.57 -8.27
N ARG A 51 0.43 -10.15 -9.54
CA ARG A 51 0.86 -10.99 -10.67
C ARG A 51 2.35 -11.36 -10.57
N GLU A 52 3.22 -10.40 -10.29
CA GLU A 52 4.66 -10.66 -10.12
C GLU A 52 4.94 -11.53 -8.89
N ASN A 53 4.21 -11.32 -7.78
CA ASN A 53 4.31 -12.19 -6.61
C ASN A 53 3.93 -13.64 -6.92
N LEU A 54 2.83 -13.85 -7.66
CA LEU A 54 2.42 -15.19 -8.11
C LEU A 54 3.44 -15.83 -9.05
N LYS A 55 4.01 -15.04 -9.97
CA LYS A 55 5.07 -15.51 -10.88
C LYS A 55 6.33 -15.95 -10.12
N ASN A 56 6.69 -15.22 -9.06
CA ASN A 56 7.80 -15.61 -8.18
C ASN A 56 7.47 -16.89 -7.40
N GLU A 57 6.25 -17.04 -6.88
CA GLU A 57 5.78 -18.27 -6.21
C GLU A 57 5.87 -19.49 -7.14
N ILE A 58 5.42 -19.35 -8.39
CA ILE A 58 5.54 -20.39 -9.44
C ILE A 58 7.01 -20.72 -9.73
N ARG A 59 7.88 -19.71 -9.82
CA ARG A 59 9.32 -19.92 -10.04
C ARG A 59 9.96 -20.70 -8.90
N ASP A 60 9.63 -20.35 -7.65
CA ASP A 60 10.17 -20.98 -6.46
C ASP A 60 9.69 -22.44 -6.32
N LEU A 61 8.43 -22.72 -6.67
CA LEU A 61 7.90 -24.09 -6.75
C LEU A 61 8.60 -24.92 -7.81
N ASN A 62 8.79 -24.38 -9.02
CA ASN A 62 9.54 -25.07 -10.08
C ASN A 62 10.98 -25.41 -9.65
N GLN A 63 11.67 -24.46 -9.00
CA GLN A 63 13.02 -24.71 -8.48
C GLN A 63 13.01 -25.79 -7.39
N ARG A 64 11.99 -25.80 -6.52
CA ARG A 64 11.84 -26.81 -5.47
C ARG A 64 11.59 -28.21 -6.03
N ILE A 65 10.72 -28.33 -7.02
CA ILE A 65 10.48 -29.58 -7.75
C ILE A 65 11.77 -30.09 -8.36
N LYS A 66 12.51 -29.22 -9.07
CA LYS A 66 13.82 -29.57 -9.66
C LYS A 66 14.81 -30.09 -8.62
N ARG A 67 14.97 -29.38 -7.49
CA ARG A 67 15.86 -29.82 -6.39
C ARG A 67 15.41 -31.16 -5.80
N ASN A 68 14.12 -31.37 -5.61
CA ASN A 68 13.60 -32.63 -5.08
C ASN A 68 13.80 -33.79 -6.06
N LEU A 69 13.69 -33.55 -7.37
CA LEU A 69 14.00 -34.55 -8.41
C LEU A 69 15.49 -34.93 -8.38
N GLU A 70 16.39 -33.95 -8.27
CA GLU A 70 17.83 -34.19 -8.12
C GLU A 70 18.13 -34.99 -6.84
N GLN A 71 17.53 -34.62 -5.71
CA GLN A 71 17.68 -35.34 -4.44
C GLN A 71 17.15 -36.78 -4.52
N LYS A 72 16.05 -37.01 -5.23
CA LYS A 72 15.49 -38.34 -5.46
C LYS A 72 16.48 -39.23 -6.22
N GLU A 73 17.09 -38.71 -7.28
CA GLU A 73 18.09 -39.45 -8.05
C GLU A 73 19.37 -39.72 -7.26
N ILE A 74 19.83 -38.75 -6.46
CA ILE A 74 20.97 -38.95 -5.53
C ILE A 74 20.65 -40.05 -4.51
N ALA A 75 19.47 -40.01 -3.89
CA ALA A 75 19.04 -41.03 -2.93
C ALA A 75 18.97 -42.42 -3.57
N LYS A 76 18.40 -42.51 -4.78
CA LYS A 76 18.34 -43.75 -5.56
C LYS A 76 19.73 -44.33 -5.83
N ARG A 77 20.67 -43.52 -6.31
CA ARG A 77 22.06 -43.95 -6.58
C ARG A 77 22.76 -44.38 -5.31
N LYS A 78 22.63 -43.62 -4.22
CA LYS A 78 23.23 -43.97 -2.93
C LYS A 78 22.72 -45.32 -2.42
N THR A 79 21.41 -45.53 -2.45
CA THR A 79 20.81 -46.81 -2.04
C THR A 79 21.25 -47.97 -2.93
N LEU A 80 21.39 -47.75 -4.24
CA LEU A 80 21.90 -48.78 -5.16
C LEU A 80 23.33 -49.21 -4.78
N ILE A 81 24.23 -48.24 -4.56
CA ILE A 81 25.61 -48.50 -4.15
C ILE A 81 25.65 -49.24 -2.80
N GLU A 82 24.82 -48.82 -1.82
CA GLU A 82 24.73 -49.50 -0.52
C GLU A 82 24.25 -50.95 -0.64
N ILE A 83 23.32 -51.23 -1.57
CA ILE A 83 22.85 -52.58 -1.86
C ILE A 83 23.96 -53.41 -2.52
N GLU A 84 24.65 -52.86 -3.53
CA GLU A 84 25.77 -53.52 -4.22
C GLU A 84 26.89 -53.91 -3.23
N VAL A 85 27.31 -52.97 -2.38
CA VAL A 85 28.31 -53.24 -1.33
C VAL A 85 27.86 -54.35 -0.38
N ARG A 86 26.57 -54.37 0.00
CA ARG A 86 26.01 -55.43 0.86
C ARG A 86 25.93 -56.78 0.15
N ILE A 87 25.60 -56.80 -1.13
CA ILE A 87 25.59 -58.00 -1.97
C ILE A 87 27.01 -58.58 -2.03
N ASP A 88 28.01 -57.76 -2.33
CA ASP A 88 29.40 -58.23 -2.44
C ASP A 88 29.95 -58.68 -1.09
N THR A 89 29.62 -57.97 -0.02
CA THR A 89 29.95 -58.41 1.35
C THR A 89 29.29 -59.75 1.70
N ALA A 90 28.03 -59.98 1.29
CA ALA A 90 27.35 -61.24 1.49
C ALA A 90 28.00 -62.39 0.70
N LYS A 91 28.41 -62.14 -0.56
CA LYS A 91 29.15 -63.10 -1.39
C LYS A 91 30.49 -63.49 -0.74
N ILE A 92 31.32 -62.51 -0.36
CA ILE A 92 32.60 -62.74 0.32
C ILE A 92 32.39 -63.56 1.61
N ASN A 93 31.35 -63.25 2.40
CA ASN A 93 31.03 -64.01 3.60
C ASN A 93 30.59 -65.45 3.30
N ILE A 94 29.84 -65.68 2.21
CA ILE A 94 29.45 -67.02 1.77
C ILE A 94 30.69 -67.82 1.39
N ASP A 95 31.61 -67.23 0.61
CA ASP A 95 32.84 -67.87 0.15
C ASP A 95 33.78 -68.20 1.33
N ASN A 96 33.96 -67.27 2.27
CA ASN A 96 34.75 -67.50 3.48
C ASN A 96 34.15 -68.57 4.40
N LEU A 97 32.81 -68.65 4.49
CA LEU A 97 32.13 -69.66 5.31
C LEU A 97 32.11 -71.04 4.64
N SER A 98 32.11 -71.10 3.31
CA SER A 98 32.14 -72.36 2.56
C SER A 98 33.54 -72.97 2.52
N ALA A 99 34.60 -72.15 2.49
CA ALA A 99 36.00 -72.58 2.52
C ALA A 99 36.50 -73.02 3.91
N LYS A 100 35.71 -72.81 4.98
CA LYS A 100 36.16 -73.03 6.36
C LYS A 100 36.03 -74.49 6.80
N GLU A 101 37.14 -75.11 7.20
CA GLU A 101 37.13 -76.43 7.82
C GLU A 101 36.49 -76.41 9.22
N ASN A 102 35.52 -77.30 9.43
CA ASN A 102 34.78 -77.39 10.70
C ASN A 102 35.50 -78.33 11.66
N LYS A 103 36.05 -77.78 12.75
CA LYS A 103 36.77 -78.57 13.75
C LYS A 103 35.85 -79.50 14.56
N ASN A 104 34.63 -79.04 14.92
CA ASN A 104 33.68 -79.77 15.79
C ASN A 104 32.21 -79.73 15.29
N PHE A 105 31.35 -80.64 15.74
CA PHE A 105 29.92 -80.74 15.34
C PHE A 105 29.12 -79.45 15.60
N ILE A 106 29.30 -78.81 16.77
CA ILE A 106 28.65 -77.53 17.10
C ILE A 106 29.09 -76.42 16.13
N SER A 107 30.37 -76.40 15.74
CA SER A 107 30.90 -75.42 14.79
C SER A 107 30.29 -75.60 13.39
N LYS A 108 30.02 -76.84 12.98
CA LYS A 108 29.35 -77.18 11.72
C LYS A 108 27.92 -76.66 11.68
N ILE A 109 27.17 -76.82 12.77
CA ILE A 109 25.78 -76.33 12.89
C ILE A 109 25.75 -74.80 12.83
N LEU A 110 26.59 -74.13 13.62
CA LEU A 110 26.65 -72.67 13.66
C LEU A 110 27.06 -72.07 12.30
N ASN A 111 28.06 -72.65 11.64
CA ASN A 111 28.49 -72.21 10.30
C ASN A 111 27.40 -72.45 9.25
N SER A 112 26.69 -73.57 9.30
CA SER A 112 25.57 -73.85 8.38
C SER A 112 24.43 -72.84 8.54
N TYR A 113 24.09 -72.48 9.79
CA TYR A 113 23.10 -71.45 10.05
C TYR A 113 23.54 -70.08 9.52
N ARG A 114 24.80 -69.68 9.78
CA ARG A 114 25.37 -68.42 9.27
C ARG A 114 25.38 -68.37 7.74
N LEU A 115 25.78 -69.46 7.09
CA LEU A 115 25.76 -69.59 5.63
C LEU A 115 24.34 -69.42 5.07
N LYS A 116 23.35 -70.10 5.68
CA LYS A 116 21.94 -69.97 5.29
C LYS A 116 21.42 -68.54 5.47
N LYS A 117 21.83 -67.85 6.54
CA LYS A 117 21.48 -66.44 6.79
C LYS A 117 22.05 -65.52 5.69
N GLN A 118 23.31 -65.72 5.31
CA GLN A 118 23.95 -64.90 4.27
C GLN A 118 23.34 -65.16 2.88
N LYS A 119 23.05 -66.42 2.53
CA LYS A 119 22.33 -66.76 1.29
C LYS A 119 20.96 -66.10 1.23
N LYS A 120 20.17 -66.19 2.32
CA LYS A 120 18.88 -65.49 2.41
C LYS A 120 19.00 -63.97 2.27
N LEU A 121 20.05 -63.37 2.83
CA LEU A 121 20.29 -61.94 2.69
C LEU A 121 20.62 -61.56 1.24
N LEU A 122 21.48 -62.34 0.59
CA LEU A 122 21.84 -62.16 -0.82
C LEU A 122 20.60 -62.27 -1.73
N ASP A 123 19.78 -63.31 -1.53
CA ASP A 123 18.54 -63.50 -2.27
C ASP A 123 17.57 -62.33 -2.04
N TYR A 124 17.40 -61.91 -0.79
CA TYR A 124 16.55 -60.77 -0.44
C TYR A 124 16.99 -59.49 -1.14
N LEU A 125 18.26 -59.12 -1.04
CA LEU A 125 18.78 -57.89 -1.66
C LEU A 125 18.66 -57.93 -3.18
N SER A 126 19.01 -59.05 -3.80
CA SER A 126 18.97 -59.22 -5.25
C SER A 126 17.54 -59.15 -5.80
N SER A 127 16.57 -59.77 -5.12
CA SER A 127 15.17 -59.79 -5.57
C SER A 127 14.38 -58.54 -5.18
N ASN A 128 14.78 -57.79 -4.15
CA ASN A 128 13.98 -56.68 -3.60
C ASN A 128 14.61 -55.30 -3.81
N THR A 129 15.65 -55.16 -4.63
CA THR A 129 16.35 -53.89 -4.87
C THR A 129 15.39 -52.74 -5.22
N GLN A 130 14.47 -52.96 -6.17
CA GLN A 130 13.50 -51.93 -6.58
C GLN A 130 12.55 -51.50 -5.45
N LEU A 131 12.15 -52.45 -4.60
CA LEU A 131 11.27 -52.20 -3.46
C LEU A 131 11.99 -51.41 -2.35
N ILE A 132 13.29 -51.66 -2.15
CA ILE A 132 14.09 -50.89 -1.20
C ILE A 132 14.25 -49.45 -1.71
N ILE A 133 14.61 -49.28 -2.98
CA ILE A 133 14.75 -47.96 -3.62
C ILE A 133 13.43 -47.17 -3.56
N SER A 134 12.30 -47.81 -3.88
CA SER A 134 11.00 -47.13 -3.85
C SER A 134 10.66 -46.67 -2.44
N LYS A 135 10.84 -47.50 -1.41
CA LYS A 135 10.62 -47.13 -0.01
C LYS A 135 11.52 -45.97 0.44
N THR A 136 12.79 -45.97 0.06
CA THR A 136 13.73 -44.89 0.43
C THR A 136 13.39 -43.57 -0.26
N THR A 137 12.84 -43.62 -1.48
CA THR A 137 12.51 -42.42 -2.27
C THR A 137 11.06 -41.94 -2.11
N GLU A 138 10.19 -42.72 -1.48
CA GLU A 138 8.75 -42.45 -1.35
C GLU A 138 8.45 -41.09 -0.70
N GLY A 139 9.20 -40.73 0.35
CA GLY A 139 9.02 -39.43 1.03
C GLY A 139 9.33 -38.24 0.11
N ILE A 140 10.33 -38.37 -0.77
CA ILE A 140 10.67 -37.33 -1.75
C ILE A 140 9.64 -37.31 -2.87
N LYS A 141 9.20 -38.49 -3.34
CA LYS A 141 8.16 -38.63 -4.36
C LYS A 141 6.87 -37.93 -3.96
N LYS A 142 6.39 -38.14 -2.73
CA LYS A 142 5.18 -37.46 -2.20
C LYS A 142 5.32 -35.95 -2.14
N LYS A 143 6.53 -35.43 -1.85
CA LYS A 143 6.80 -33.98 -1.87
C LYS A 143 6.69 -33.43 -3.29
N ILE A 144 7.28 -34.11 -4.27
CA ILE A 144 7.21 -33.75 -5.69
C ILE A 144 5.75 -33.73 -6.16
N GLU A 145 5.00 -34.80 -5.92
CA GLU A 145 3.59 -34.90 -6.33
C GLU A 145 2.73 -33.79 -5.72
N LYS A 146 3.01 -33.41 -4.46
CA LYS A 146 2.33 -32.30 -3.79
C LYS A 146 2.66 -30.96 -4.45
N ASP A 147 3.95 -30.71 -4.70
CA ASP A 147 4.40 -29.46 -5.30
C ASP A 147 3.92 -29.33 -6.76
N GLU A 148 3.87 -30.43 -7.52
CA GLU A 148 3.33 -30.50 -8.89
C GLU A 148 1.83 -30.17 -8.92
N LYS A 149 1.03 -30.78 -8.03
CA LYS A 149 -0.40 -30.45 -7.91
C LYS A 149 -0.63 -28.98 -7.54
N GLN A 150 0.21 -28.44 -6.66
CA GLN A 150 0.14 -27.02 -6.31
C GLN A 150 0.50 -26.14 -7.52
N LEU A 151 1.54 -26.51 -8.28
CA LEU A 151 1.96 -25.78 -9.48
C LEU A 151 0.85 -25.78 -10.55
N GLU A 152 0.21 -26.93 -10.79
CA GLU A 152 -0.94 -27.07 -11.68
C GLU A 152 -2.08 -26.13 -11.25
N TYR A 153 -2.47 -26.19 -9.98
CA TYR A 153 -3.50 -25.32 -9.42
C TYR A 153 -3.17 -23.82 -9.63
N LEU A 154 -1.94 -23.39 -9.35
CA LEU A 154 -1.53 -21.99 -9.50
C LEU A 154 -1.56 -21.53 -10.96
N ASN A 155 -1.17 -22.39 -11.91
CA ASN A 155 -1.17 -22.08 -13.34
C ASN A 155 -2.60 -21.95 -13.88
N GLU A 156 -3.46 -22.94 -13.60
CA GLU A 156 -4.85 -22.98 -14.07
C GLU A 156 -5.71 -21.86 -13.48
N ASN A 157 -5.44 -21.48 -12.23
CA ASN A 157 -6.28 -20.53 -11.49
C ASN A 157 -5.61 -19.16 -11.30
N SER A 158 -4.54 -18.87 -12.06
CA SER A 158 -3.71 -17.68 -11.87
C SER A 158 -4.49 -16.36 -11.80
N GLU A 159 -5.36 -16.09 -12.77
CA GLU A 159 -6.18 -14.88 -12.82
C GLU A 159 -7.19 -14.80 -11.66
N GLN A 160 -7.78 -15.92 -11.25
CA GLN A 160 -8.70 -15.95 -10.10
C GLN A 160 -7.96 -15.68 -8.79
N ILE A 161 -6.76 -16.26 -8.63
CA ILE A 161 -5.90 -16.05 -7.48
C ILE A 161 -5.47 -14.58 -7.40
N ILE A 162 -5.03 -13.99 -8.51
CA ILE A 162 -4.65 -12.57 -8.58
C ILE A 162 -5.84 -11.72 -8.15
N ARG A 163 -7.03 -11.91 -8.75
CA ARG A 163 -8.24 -11.15 -8.39
C ARG A 163 -8.58 -11.27 -6.92
N LYS A 164 -8.56 -12.49 -6.37
CA LYS A 164 -8.86 -12.76 -4.96
C LYS A 164 -7.86 -12.09 -4.03
N ARG A 165 -6.56 -12.18 -4.33
CA ARG A 165 -5.48 -11.59 -3.53
C ARG A 165 -5.48 -10.05 -3.61
N SER A 166 -5.76 -9.47 -4.78
CA SER A 166 -5.79 -8.01 -4.97
C SER A 166 -7.05 -7.34 -4.43
N ARG A 167 -8.16 -8.07 -4.28
CA ARG A 167 -9.48 -7.51 -3.95
C ARG A 167 -9.49 -6.64 -2.68
N PRO A 168 -8.88 -7.02 -1.55
CA PRO A 168 -8.92 -6.21 -0.33
C PRO A 168 -8.25 -4.84 -0.52
N GLU A 169 -7.12 -4.79 -1.21
CA GLU A 169 -6.39 -3.54 -1.48
C GLU A 169 -7.14 -2.65 -2.45
N ILE A 170 -7.67 -3.22 -3.54
CA ILE A 170 -8.52 -2.50 -4.50
C ILE A 170 -9.77 -1.94 -3.81
N GLN A 171 -10.40 -2.71 -2.91
CA GLN A 171 -11.58 -2.23 -2.20
C GLN A 171 -11.24 -1.07 -1.25
N LYS A 172 -10.12 -1.14 -0.54
CA LYS A 172 -9.64 0.00 0.26
C LYS A 172 -9.44 1.24 -0.61
N LEU A 173 -8.85 1.08 -1.79
CA LEU A 173 -8.64 2.18 -2.73
C LEU A 173 -9.96 2.78 -3.23
N LYS A 174 -10.93 1.93 -3.56
CA LYS A 174 -12.28 2.34 -3.98
C LYS A 174 -13.01 3.10 -2.87
N ASN A 175 -12.98 2.61 -1.64
CA ASN A 175 -13.63 3.29 -0.51
C ASN A 175 -13.06 4.70 -0.29
N VAL A 176 -11.74 4.87 -0.47
CA VAL A 176 -11.10 6.20 -0.42
C VAL A 176 -11.61 7.09 -1.56
N LYS A 177 -11.67 6.57 -2.79
CA LYS A 177 -12.20 7.32 -3.94
C LYS A 177 -13.66 7.74 -3.74
N GLU A 178 -14.52 6.82 -3.33
CA GLU A 178 -15.94 7.10 -3.06
C GLU A 178 -16.10 8.17 -1.97
N THR A 179 -15.26 8.12 -0.93
CA THR A 179 -15.24 9.16 0.11
C THR A 179 -14.85 10.52 -0.45
N LEU A 180 -13.82 10.58 -1.30
CA LEU A 180 -13.39 11.83 -1.94
C LEU A 180 -14.44 12.37 -2.90
N GLU A 181 -15.09 11.51 -3.68
CA GLU A 181 -16.20 11.88 -4.56
C GLU A 181 -17.37 12.48 -3.76
N GLY A 182 -17.67 11.93 -2.58
CA GLY A 182 -18.64 12.51 -1.64
C GLY A 182 -18.23 13.85 -1.02
N LEU A 183 -16.93 14.19 -1.05
CA LEU A 183 -16.37 15.45 -0.56
C LEU A 183 -16.00 16.42 -1.70
N ASN A 184 -16.44 16.16 -2.93
CA ASN A 184 -16.00 16.90 -4.12
C ASN A 184 -16.19 18.42 -4.02
N LEU A 185 -17.31 18.90 -3.44
CA LEU A 185 -17.54 20.32 -3.25
C LEU A 185 -16.50 20.96 -2.31
N LEU A 186 -16.15 20.27 -1.22
CA LEU A 186 -15.16 20.72 -0.25
C LEU A 186 -13.74 20.66 -0.83
N ILE A 187 -13.43 19.61 -1.60
CA ILE A 187 -12.18 19.49 -2.36
C ILE A 187 -12.06 20.67 -3.33
N ALA A 188 -13.11 20.98 -4.08
CA ALA A 188 -13.07 22.05 -5.07
C ALA A 188 -12.93 23.44 -4.43
N GLY A 189 -13.54 23.67 -3.26
CA GLY A 189 -13.30 24.86 -2.44
C GLY A 189 -11.84 24.97 -1.99
N ALA A 190 -11.29 23.88 -1.44
CA ALA A 190 -9.89 23.82 -1.02
C ALA A 190 -8.90 24.03 -2.18
N VAL A 191 -9.20 23.49 -3.37
CA VAL A 191 -8.42 23.73 -4.60
C VAL A 191 -8.46 25.21 -4.97
N GLY A 192 -9.64 25.81 -5.01
CA GLY A 192 -9.81 27.24 -5.33
C GLY A 192 -9.02 28.14 -4.39
N GLU A 193 -9.20 27.98 -3.07
CA GLU A 193 -8.48 28.75 -2.06
C GLU A 193 -6.96 28.54 -2.16
N SER A 194 -6.52 27.30 -2.40
CA SER A 194 -5.08 26.99 -2.56
C SER A 194 -4.48 27.60 -3.82
N MET A 195 -5.24 27.75 -4.90
CA MET A 195 -4.78 28.44 -6.11
C MET A 195 -4.55 29.93 -5.85
N VAL A 196 -5.45 30.59 -5.10
CA VAL A 196 -5.27 31.99 -4.70
C VAL A 196 -3.99 32.15 -3.88
N VAL A 197 -3.75 31.27 -2.91
CA VAL A 197 -2.50 31.28 -2.11
C VAL A 197 -1.27 31.14 -3.02
N LYS A 198 -1.27 30.19 -3.96
CA LYS A 198 -0.14 29.98 -4.89
C LYS A 198 0.13 31.19 -5.78
N GLU A 199 -0.90 31.89 -6.24
CA GLU A 199 -0.71 33.11 -7.03
C GLU A 199 -0.15 34.25 -6.20
N ILE A 200 -0.63 34.42 -4.96
CA ILE A 200 -0.14 35.46 -4.04
C ILE A 200 1.29 35.18 -3.58
N GLU A 201 1.67 33.91 -3.42
CA GLU A 201 3.02 33.50 -3.02
C GLU A 201 4.11 34.02 -3.97
N LYS A 202 3.76 34.24 -5.25
CA LYS A 202 4.65 34.81 -6.28
C LYS A 202 4.99 36.28 -6.04
N LEU A 203 4.23 36.99 -5.20
CA LEU A 203 4.48 38.40 -4.90
C LEU A 203 5.74 38.58 -4.02
N PRO A 204 6.29 39.81 -3.93
CA PRO A 204 7.42 40.11 -3.05
C PRO A 204 7.10 39.91 -1.57
N ASP A 205 8.14 39.88 -0.72
CA ASP A 205 8.02 39.55 0.71
C ASP A 205 7.43 40.67 1.58
N ASP A 206 7.14 41.84 0.99
CA ASP A 206 6.40 42.93 1.61
C ASP A 206 4.88 42.80 1.48
N PHE A 207 4.41 41.73 0.83
CA PHE A 207 3.03 41.26 0.87
C PHE A 207 2.86 40.21 1.97
N ILE A 208 1.81 40.35 2.78
CA ILE A 208 1.45 39.43 3.86
C ILE A 208 0.03 38.91 3.59
N LEU A 209 -0.10 37.60 3.41
CA LEU A 209 -1.39 36.93 3.28
C LEU A 209 -1.77 36.26 4.61
N ILE A 210 -2.96 36.55 5.12
CA ILE A 210 -3.54 35.86 6.26
C ILE A 210 -4.74 35.05 5.77
N ASN A 211 -4.61 33.73 5.80
CA ASN A 211 -5.66 32.78 5.42
C ASN A 211 -6.62 32.53 6.59
N ASP A 212 -7.89 32.27 6.26
CA ASP A 212 -8.96 32.01 7.23
C ASP A 212 -9.02 33.12 8.30
N TYR A 213 -9.00 34.36 7.82
CA TYR A 213 -8.94 35.53 8.69
C TYR A 213 -10.28 35.66 9.41
N ASN A 214 -10.23 35.59 10.74
CA ASN A 214 -11.39 35.77 11.61
C ASN A 214 -11.09 36.82 12.68
N LEU A 215 -12.11 37.62 13.00
CA LEU A 215 -12.04 38.60 14.07
C LEU A 215 -13.36 38.63 14.84
N LYS A 216 -13.30 38.50 16.16
CA LYS A 216 -14.44 38.57 17.08
C LYS A 216 -14.41 39.87 17.88
N PHE A 217 -15.57 40.47 18.07
CA PHE A 217 -15.72 41.73 18.79
C PHE A 217 -16.39 41.52 20.13
N LYS A 218 -15.79 42.04 21.22
CA LYS A 218 -16.42 42.02 22.56
C LYS A 218 -17.73 42.81 22.60
N LYS A 219 -17.78 43.93 21.88
CA LYS A 219 -19.00 44.72 21.64
C LYS A 219 -19.28 44.72 20.14
N PRO A 220 -20.51 44.43 19.70
CA PRO A 220 -20.81 44.35 18.28
C PRO A 220 -20.59 45.71 17.59
N LEU A 221 -20.09 45.68 16.37
CA LEU A 221 -20.04 46.88 15.53
C LEU A 221 -21.43 47.13 14.94
N TYR A 222 -21.90 48.37 15.00
CA TYR A 222 -23.23 48.73 14.53
C TYR A 222 -23.16 49.49 13.21
N LYS A 223 -23.62 48.85 12.13
CA LYS A 223 -23.68 49.45 10.79
C LYS A 223 -24.98 50.24 10.65
N LYS A 224 -24.93 51.53 10.97
CA LYS A 224 -26.11 52.42 11.03
C LYS A 224 -27.01 52.35 9.79
N ASN A 225 -26.43 52.23 8.60
CA ASN A 225 -27.17 52.26 7.34
C ASN A 225 -28.01 50.99 7.10
N THR A 226 -27.64 49.86 7.69
CA THR A 226 -28.34 48.57 7.53
C THR A 226 -28.99 48.08 8.82
N GLY A 227 -28.73 48.74 9.96
CA GLY A 227 -29.16 48.31 11.29
C GLY A 227 -28.44 47.05 11.80
N GLU A 228 -27.44 46.56 11.08
CA GLU A 228 -26.78 45.29 11.35
C GLU A 228 -25.83 45.37 12.57
N LYS A 229 -25.85 44.34 13.41
CA LYS A 229 -24.93 44.14 14.54
C LYS A 229 -23.90 43.07 14.19
N ILE A 230 -22.65 43.48 14.01
CA ILE A 230 -21.55 42.60 13.60
C ILE A 230 -20.77 42.18 14.86
N PHE A 231 -20.95 40.92 15.27
CA PHE A 231 -20.22 40.32 16.40
C PHE A 231 -18.89 39.70 15.98
N SER A 232 -18.80 39.24 14.73
CA SER A 232 -17.60 38.71 14.13
C SER A 232 -17.61 38.87 12.62
N ILE A 233 -16.42 38.77 12.05
CA ILE A 233 -16.17 38.70 10.61
C ILE A 233 -15.26 37.50 10.32
N GLN A 234 -15.43 36.93 9.13
CA GLN A 234 -14.58 35.87 8.59
C GLN A 234 -14.47 36.09 7.09
N ILE A 235 -13.25 35.95 6.56
CA ILE A 235 -12.97 35.99 5.12
C ILE A 235 -11.86 34.99 4.79
N ASP A 236 -11.92 34.42 3.59
CA ASP A 236 -10.97 33.40 3.15
C ASP A 236 -9.53 33.90 3.19
N HIS A 237 -9.26 35.10 2.65
CA HIS A 237 -7.92 35.68 2.69
C HIS A 237 -7.93 37.20 2.90
N LEU A 238 -7.01 37.65 3.75
CA LEU A 238 -6.69 39.06 3.96
C LEU A 238 -5.26 39.32 3.50
N LEU A 239 -5.09 40.09 2.43
CA LEU A 239 -3.79 40.45 1.88
C LEU A 239 -3.42 41.88 2.30
N ILE A 240 -2.23 42.04 2.85
CA ILE A 240 -1.71 43.32 3.35
C ILE A 240 -0.45 43.67 2.55
N SER A 241 -0.36 44.91 2.09
CA SER A 241 0.83 45.45 1.43
C SER A 241 1.01 46.93 1.76
N LYS A 242 2.05 47.55 1.20
CA LYS A 242 2.27 49.01 1.31
C LYS A 242 1.15 49.84 0.69
N SER A 243 0.44 49.31 -0.31
CA SER A 243 -0.65 50.02 -1.00
C SER A 243 -1.98 49.91 -0.26
N GLY A 244 -2.14 48.95 0.65
CA GLY A 244 -3.34 48.82 1.47
C GLY A 244 -3.65 47.39 1.90
N ILE A 245 -4.91 47.20 2.28
CA ILE A 245 -5.45 45.91 2.71
C ILE A 245 -6.52 45.48 1.70
N TYR A 246 -6.38 44.26 1.20
CA TYR A 246 -7.24 43.65 0.20
C TYR A 246 -7.96 42.46 0.82
N ILE A 247 -9.27 42.41 0.63
CA ILE A 247 -10.15 41.35 1.12
C ILE A 247 -10.44 40.44 -0.06
N LEU A 248 -10.07 39.17 0.05
CA LEU A 248 -10.23 38.19 -1.02
C LEU A 248 -11.17 37.10 -0.52
N GLU A 249 -12.28 36.93 -1.24
CA GLU A 249 -13.24 35.84 -1.05
C GLU A 249 -13.14 34.90 -2.25
N THR A 250 -13.01 33.60 -1.99
CA THR A 250 -12.86 32.59 -3.02
C THR A 250 -14.17 31.85 -3.20
N LYS A 251 -14.62 31.75 -4.46
CA LYS A 251 -15.77 30.91 -4.82
C LYS A 251 -15.41 30.07 -6.02
N ASN A 252 -15.85 28.81 -5.98
CA ASN A 252 -15.76 27.93 -7.12
C ASN A 252 -16.97 28.19 -8.04
N TRP A 253 -16.79 29.08 -9.01
CA TRP A 253 -17.85 29.51 -9.92
C TRP A 253 -18.13 28.45 -11.00
N SER A 254 -19.38 28.01 -11.09
CA SER A 254 -19.92 27.38 -12.32
C SER A 254 -20.73 28.40 -13.12
N LYS A 255 -20.95 28.19 -14.43
CA LYS A 255 -21.84 29.05 -15.25
C LYS A 255 -23.22 29.23 -14.60
N LYS A 256 -23.77 28.17 -13.99
CA LYS A 256 -25.05 28.20 -13.25
C LYS A 256 -24.97 28.99 -11.94
N SER A 257 -23.81 29.02 -11.28
CA SER A 257 -23.60 29.74 -10.02
C SER A 257 -23.51 31.26 -10.22
N ILE A 258 -23.04 31.70 -11.38
CA ILE A 258 -22.96 33.12 -11.78
C ILE A 258 -24.36 33.68 -12.09
N GLU A 259 -25.27 32.84 -12.60
CA GLU A 259 -26.65 33.23 -12.93
C GLU A 259 -27.60 33.15 -11.71
N SER A 260 -27.13 32.68 -10.56
CA SER A 260 -27.93 32.57 -9.33
C SER A 260 -28.05 33.92 -8.60
N PRO A 261 -29.23 34.31 -8.11
CA PRO A 261 -29.40 35.51 -7.26
C PRO A 261 -28.64 35.45 -5.92
N ASP A 262 -28.16 34.27 -5.51
CA ASP A 262 -27.40 34.03 -4.27
C ASP A 262 -25.99 34.66 -4.27
N LEU A 263 -25.57 35.31 -5.36
CA LEU A 263 -24.36 36.14 -5.43
C LEU A 263 -24.33 37.27 -4.39
N ARG A 264 -25.47 37.60 -3.76
CA ARG A 264 -25.52 38.57 -2.66
C ARG A 264 -24.66 38.15 -1.47
N SER A 265 -24.60 36.86 -1.13
CA SER A 265 -23.92 36.37 0.09
C SER A 265 -22.39 36.63 0.10
N PRO A 266 -21.62 36.30 -0.97
CA PRO A 266 -20.19 36.62 -1.02
C PRO A 266 -19.89 38.14 -1.00
N VAL A 267 -20.68 38.92 -1.75
CA VAL A 267 -20.52 40.38 -1.81
C VAL A 267 -20.85 41.02 -0.45
N GLU A 268 -21.90 40.56 0.22
CA GLU A 268 -22.24 40.97 1.57
C GLU A 268 -21.15 40.61 2.57
N GLN A 269 -20.53 39.43 2.46
CA GLN A 269 -19.42 39.01 3.31
C GLN A 269 -18.20 39.92 3.15
N VAL A 270 -17.83 40.26 1.91
CA VAL A 270 -16.75 41.23 1.63
C VAL A 270 -17.11 42.61 2.18
N ASN A 271 -18.34 43.10 1.95
CA ASN A 271 -18.79 44.40 2.43
C ASN A 271 -18.85 44.51 3.95
N ARG A 272 -19.31 43.45 4.62
CA ARG A 272 -19.37 43.33 6.08
C ARG A 272 -17.97 43.33 6.67
N THR A 273 -17.05 42.55 6.09
CA THR A 273 -15.64 42.48 6.50
C THR A 273 -14.94 43.81 6.29
N SER A 274 -15.15 44.45 5.14
CA SER A 274 -14.60 45.77 4.80
C SER A 274 -15.01 46.84 5.81
N TYR A 275 -16.31 46.94 6.11
CA TYR A 275 -16.81 47.87 7.12
C TYR A 275 -16.18 47.62 8.50
N ALA A 276 -16.13 46.36 8.94
CA ALA A 276 -15.57 46.02 10.24
C ALA A 276 -14.08 46.35 10.34
N LEU A 277 -13.29 46.02 9.31
CA LEU A 277 -11.87 46.37 9.24
C LEU A 277 -11.65 47.88 9.23
N PHE A 278 -12.43 48.64 8.45
CA PHE A 278 -12.37 50.10 8.47
C PHE A 278 -12.55 50.68 9.87
N VAL A 279 -13.56 50.21 10.61
CA VAL A 279 -13.83 50.67 11.98
C VAL A 279 -12.68 50.31 12.93
N VAL A 280 -12.12 49.09 12.81
CA VAL A 280 -11.00 48.63 13.63
C VAL A 280 -9.74 49.46 13.37
N LEU A 281 -9.37 49.64 12.10
CA LEU A 281 -8.17 50.37 11.69
C LEU A 281 -8.27 51.87 12.05
N SER A 282 -9.45 52.46 11.86
CA SER A 282 -9.71 53.85 12.25
C SER A 282 -9.57 54.06 13.76
N LYS A 283 -10.04 53.11 14.58
CA LYS A 283 -9.86 53.15 16.04
C LYS A 283 -8.41 52.93 16.47
N ALA A 284 -7.65 52.14 15.72
CA ALA A 284 -6.24 51.89 15.98
C ALA A 284 -5.33 53.09 15.62
N ASN A 285 -5.90 54.21 15.16
CA ASN A 285 -5.19 55.44 14.77
C ASN A 285 -4.14 55.22 13.65
N ILE A 286 -4.32 54.16 12.85
CA ILE A 286 -3.54 53.93 11.64
C ILE A 286 -4.06 54.90 10.59
N LYS A 287 -3.51 56.12 10.54
CA LYS A 287 -3.87 57.10 9.51
C LYS A 287 -3.49 56.53 8.13
N PRO A 288 -4.44 56.30 7.20
CA PRO A 288 -4.08 56.10 5.81
C PRO A 288 -3.41 57.38 5.33
N LYS A 289 -2.19 57.28 4.79
CA LYS A 289 -1.56 58.40 4.09
C LYS A 289 -2.36 58.65 2.82
N SER A 290 -3.35 59.52 2.87
CA SER A 290 -3.97 60.07 1.67
C SER A 290 -2.94 60.94 0.95
N VAL A 291 -2.36 60.42 -0.12
CA VAL A 291 -1.64 61.23 -1.10
C VAL A 291 -2.69 61.84 -2.01
N ILE A 292 -3.15 63.05 -1.68
CA ILE A 292 -3.76 63.94 -2.67
C ILE A 292 -2.59 64.65 -3.33
N ARG A 293 -2.33 64.32 -4.60
CA ARG A 293 -1.51 65.16 -5.48
C ARG A 293 -2.45 66.18 -6.10
N ASN A 294 -2.14 67.46 -5.89
CA ASN A 294 -2.61 68.55 -6.76
C ASN A 294 -1.96 68.41 -8.15
#